data_AF-A0A5C4KZ63-F1
#
_entry.id   AF-A0A5C4KZ63-F1
#
_cell.length_a   1.000
_cell.length_b   1.000
_cell.length_c   1.000
_cell.angle_alpha   90.00
_cell.angle_beta   90.00
_cell.angle_gamma   90.00
#
_symmetry.space_group_name_H-M   'P 1'
#
loop_
_entity.id
_entity.type
_entity.pdbx_description
1 polymer ?
#
loop_
_entity_poly.entity_id
_entity_poly.type
_entity_poly.pdbx_seq_one_letter_code
_entity_poly.pdbx_strand_id
1 'polypeptide(L)'
;MNDVIKEFDELCDMAMAAFSEELEISYEMSLLNILKFIKKNPDYKEDFIDRFKLILMSRSSPFEVVAFCMRELQWPEIKEFVISKMNPSEDPRTEALRSTLTAYDEFWPDADLYSYYGVK
;
A
#
# COMPACT_ATOMS: atom_id res chain seq x y z
N MET A 1 7.14 4.53 -21.09
CA MET A 1 6.62 4.12 -19.76
C MET A 1 7.02 2.67 -19.60
N ASN A 2 7.61 2.31 -18.48
CA ASN A 2 8.09 0.95 -18.21
C ASN A 2 6.89 0.00 -18.10
N ASP A 3 6.89 -1.12 -18.85
CA ASP A 3 5.77 -2.06 -18.92
C ASP A 3 5.41 -2.62 -17.53
N VAL A 4 6.41 -2.83 -16.67
CA VAL A 4 6.23 -3.30 -15.29
C VAL A 4 5.47 -2.28 -14.44
N ILE A 5 5.77 -0.99 -14.62
CA ILE A 5 5.10 0.08 -13.85
C ILE A 5 3.69 0.31 -14.35
N LYS A 6 3.44 0.10 -15.65
CA LYS A 6 2.09 0.12 -16.19
C LYS A 6 1.24 -1.01 -15.60
N GLU A 7 1.77 -2.23 -15.53
CA GLU A 7 1.06 -3.36 -14.92
C GLU A 7 0.82 -3.15 -13.42
N PHE A 8 1.78 -2.54 -12.71
CA PHE A 8 1.59 -2.14 -11.32
C PHE A 8 0.44 -1.13 -11.14
N ASP A 9 0.38 -0.10 -12.00
CA ASP A 9 -0.68 0.90 -11.97
C ASP A 9 -2.06 0.23 -12.22
N GLU A 10 -2.14 -0.67 -13.20
CA GLU A 10 -3.36 -1.45 -13.49
C GLU A 10 -3.80 -2.32 -12.30
N LEU A 11 -2.86 -2.92 -11.56
CA LEU A 11 -3.15 -3.67 -10.34
C LEU A 11 -3.69 -2.77 -9.22
N CYS A 12 -3.17 -1.55 -9.08
CA CYS A 12 -3.68 -0.57 -8.12
C CYS A 12 -5.10 -0.11 -8.48
N ASP A 13 -5.38 0.11 -9.77
CA ASP A 13 -6.72 0.45 -10.25
C ASP A 13 -7.72 -0.69 -10.00
N MET A 14 -7.31 -1.94 -10.20
CA MET A 14 -8.14 -3.11 -9.84
C MET A 14 -8.40 -3.19 -8.34
N ALA A 15 -7.42 -2.86 -7.49
CA ALA A 15 -7.64 -2.81 -6.05
C ALA A 15 -8.65 -1.71 -5.66
N MET A 16 -8.59 -0.55 -6.31
CA MET A 16 -9.58 0.51 -6.14
C MET A 16 -10.99 0.08 -6.53
N ALA A 17 -11.15 -0.59 -7.67
CA ALA A 17 -12.45 -1.08 -8.10
C ALA A 17 -13.00 -2.19 -7.17
N ALA A 18 -12.12 -3.08 -6.70
CA ALA A 18 -12.49 -4.11 -5.72
C ALA A 18 -12.90 -3.52 -4.35
N PHE A 19 -12.26 -2.43 -3.93
CA PHE A 19 -12.64 -1.70 -2.71
C PHE A 19 -14.05 -1.10 -2.82
N SER A 20 -14.43 -0.62 -4.00
CA SER A 20 -15.77 -0.11 -4.28
C SER A 20 -16.83 -1.22 -4.51
N GLU A 21 -16.47 -2.49 -4.26
CA GLU A 21 -17.30 -3.68 -4.54
C GLU A 21 -17.76 -3.79 -6.02
N GLU A 22 -17.01 -3.17 -6.94
CA GLU A 22 -17.34 -3.17 -8.38
C GLU A 22 -16.83 -4.42 -9.11
N LEU A 23 -16.07 -5.28 -8.43
CA LEU A 23 -15.46 -6.49 -8.99
C LEU A 23 -15.81 -7.73 -8.17
N GLU A 24 -15.79 -8.89 -8.84
CA GLU A 24 -15.97 -10.21 -8.20
C GLU A 24 -14.76 -10.67 -7.37
N ILE A 25 -13.61 -9.99 -7.49
CA ILE A 25 -12.42 -10.28 -6.69
C ILE A 25 -12.53 -9.59 -5.33
N SER A 26 -12.15 -10.28 -4.26
CA SER A 26 -12.07 -9.63 -2.95
C SER A 26 -10.95 -8.59 -2.95
N TYR A 27 -11.16 -7.54 -2.16
CA TYR A 27 -10.15 -6.50 -1.99
C TYR A 27 -8.86 -7.06 -1.36
N GLU A 28 -8.94 -7.99 -0.40
CA GLU A 28 -7.74 -8.68 0.11
C GLU A 28 -6.96 -9.40 -1.01
N MET A 29 -7.65 -10.04 -1.96
CA MET A 29 -7.00 -10.75 -3.06
C MET A 29 -6.29 -9.78 -4.02
N SER A 30 -6.84 -8.59 -4.25
CA SER A 30 -6.17 -7.57 -5.08
C SER A 30 -4.91 -7.03 -4.39
N LEU A 31 -4.94 -6.80 -3.07
CA LEU A 31 -3.77 -6.43 -2.27
C LEU A 31 -2.66 -7.50 -2.35
N LEU A 32 -3.03 -8.78 -2.24
CA LEU A 32 -2.10 -9.90 -2.37
C LEU A 32 -1.48 -9.99 -3.76
N ASN A 33 -2.24 -9.70 -4.82
CA ASN A 33 -1.73 -9.70 -6.18
C ASN A 33 -0.69 -8.60 -6.39
N ILE A 34 -0.92 -7.40 -5.86
CA ILE A 34 0.05 -6.29 -5.86
C ILE A 34 1.34 -6.72 -5.14
N LEU A 35 1.22 -7.25 -3.92
CA LEU A 35 2.40 -7.68 -3.14
C LEU A 35 3.20 -8.77 -3.87
N LYS A 36 2.52 -9.77 -4.45
CA LYS A 36 3.17 -10.83 -5.24
C LYS A 36 3.86 -10.26 -6.48
N PHE A 37 3.24 -9.29 -7.14
CA PHE A 37 3.81 -8.64 -8.32
C PHE A 37 5.11 -7.91 -7.98
N ILE A 38 5.13 -7.13 -6.90
CA ILE A 38 6.34 -6.43 -6.44
C ILE A 38 7.44 -7.41 -6.08
N LYS A 39 7.13 -8.46 -5.30
CA LYS A 39 8.10 -9.49 -4.89
C LYS A 39 8.70 -10.24 -6.10
N LYS A 40 8.01 -10.30 -7.23
CA LYS A 40 8.51 -10.91 -8.48
C LYS A 40 9.38 -9.97 -9.32
N ASN A 41 9.35 -8.67 -9.06
CA ASN A 41 10.01 -7.63 -9.85
C ASN A 41 10.96 -6.76 -8.98
N PRO A 42 11.92 -7.35 -8.23
CA PRO A 42 12.73 -6.61 -7.25
C PRO A 42 13.60 -5.51 -7.87
N ASP A 43 14.00 -5.65 -9.13
CA ASP A 43 14.83 -4.66 -9.85
C ASP A 43 14.13 -3.31 -10.03
N TYR A 44 12.82 -3.25 -9.84
CA TYR A 44 12.00 -2.05 -9.97
C TYR A 44 11.61 -1.43 -8.62
N LYS A 45 12.32 -1.78 -7.53
CA LYS A 45 12.06 -1.27 -6.18
C LYS A 45 11.91 0.25 -6.14
N GLU A 46 12.85 1.00 -6.74
CA GLU A 46 12.84 2.47 -6.70
C GLU A 46 11.61 3.05 -7.43
N ASP A 47 11.24 2.47 -8.58
CA ASP A 47 10.04 2.88 -9.31
C ASP A 47 8.76 2.61 -8.49
N PHE A 48 8.68 1.46 -7.80
CA PHE A 48 7.56 1.15 -6.92
C PHE A 48 7.50 2.09 -5.72
N ILE A 49 8.65 2.44 -5.15
CA ILE A 49 8.73 3.44 -4.07
C ILE A 49 8.13 4.77 -4.53
N ASP A 50 8.50 5.23 -5.73
CA ASP A 50 7.99 6.49 -6.26
C ASP A 50 6.48 6.42 -6.54
N ARG A 51 5.96 5.29 -7.02
CA ARG A 51 4.52 5.09 -7.14
C ARG A 51 3.80 5.09 -5.79
N PHE A 52 4.33 4.42 -4.78
CA PHE A 52 3.75 4.45 -3.44
C PHE A 52 3.72 5.86 -2.85
N LYS A 53 4.79 6.64 -3.03
CA LYS A 53 4.79 8.05 -2.62
C LYS A 53 3.68 8.85 -3.33
N LEU A 54 3.44 8.61 -4.62
CA LEU A 54 2.34 9.25 -5.35
C LEU A 54 0.96 8.84 -4.78
N ILE A 55 0.76 7.55 -4.49
CA ILE A 55 -0.47 7.03 -3.88
C ILE A 55 -0.74 7.74 -2.55
N LEU A 56 0.26 7.78 -1.66
CA LEU A 56 0.16 8.43 -0.34
C LEU A 56 -0.10 9.94 -0.41
N MET A 57 0.25 10.58 -1.53
CA MET A 57 0.00 12.01 -1.75
C MET A 57 -1.33 12.27 -2.48
N SER A 58 -1.94 11.24 -3.08
CA SER A 58 -3.22 11.34 -3.76
C SER A 58 -4.37 11.43 -2.75
N ARG A 59 -5.50 12.03 -3.15
CA ARG A 59 -6.73 12.08 -2.33
C ARG A 59 -7.69 10.91 -2.61
N SER A 60 -7.34 10.05 -3.56
CA SER A 60 -8.28 9.12 -4.19
C SER A 60 -7.79 7.67 -4.21
N SER A 61 -6.54 7.41 -3.83
CA SER A 61 -6.00 6.05 -3.79
C SER A 61 -5.97 5.52 -2.36
N PRO A 62 -6.09 4.20 -2.16
CA PRO A 62 -6.29 3.64 -0.84
C PRO A 62 -4.91 3.46 -0.20
N PHE A 63 -4.71 4.17 0.91
CA PHE A 63 -3.48 4.12 1.71
C PHE A 63 -3.15 2.69 2.17
N GLU A 64 -4.20 1.88 2.27
CA GLU A 64 -4.15 0.48 2.65
C GLU A 64 -3.35 -0.40 1.66
N VAL A 65 -3.32 -0.08 0.36
CA VAL A 65 -2.41 -0.75 -0.60
C VAL A 65 -0.96 -0.61 -0.15
N VAL A 66 -0.60 0.59 0.31
CA VAL A 66 0.75 0.88 0.79
C VAL A 66 1.00 0.21 2.14
N ALA A 67 0.07 0.33 3.09
CA ALA A 67 0.17 -0.28 4.41
C ALA A 67 0.36 -1.79 4.31
N PHE A 68 -0.49 -2.46 3.53
CA PHE A 68 -0.44 -3.91 3.32
C PHE A 68 0.88 -4.35 2.70
N CYS A 69 1.37 -3.65 1.67
CA CYS A 69 2.66 -3.98 1.07
C CYS A 69 3.82 -3.76 2.05
N MET A 70 3.79 -2.66 2.81
CA MET A 70 4.87 -2.31 3.72
C MET A 70 4.94 -3.22 4.94
N ARG A 71 3.82 -3.83 5.37
CA ARG A 71 3.82 -4.88 6.39
C ARG A 71 4.82 -5.98 6.05
N GLU A 72 4.88 -6.37 4.79
CA GLU A 72 5.68 -7.49 4.31
C GLU A 72 7.04 -7.06 3.75
N LEU A 73 7.12 -5.89 3.10
CA LEU A 73 8.33 -5.42 2.44
C LEU A 73 9.25 -4.59 3.36
N GLN A 74 8.69 -3.90 4.35
CA GLN A 74 9.42 -3.11 5.35
C GLN A 74 10.42 -2.11 4.74
N TRP A 75 10.06 -1.45 3.63
CA TRP A 75 10.95 -0.49 2.95
C TRP A 75 11.06 0.82 3.75
N PRO A 76 12.24 1.16 4.31
CA PRO A 76 12.40 2.34 5.16
C PRO A 76 12.12 3.65 4.42
N GLU A 77 12.32 3.70 3.11
CA GLU A 77 12.13 4.88 2.27
C GLU A 77 10.68 5.38 2.32
N ILE A 78 9.70 4.46 2.40
CA ILE A 78 8.29 4.80 2.52
C ILE A 78 7.97 5.25 3.95
N LYS A 79 8.52 4.60 4.97
CA LYS A 79 8.38 5.01 6.38
C LYS A 79 8.87 6.44 6.59
N GLU A 80 10.08 6.74 6.12
CA GLU A 80 10.69 8.08 6.21
C GLU A 80 9.88 9.12 5.45
N PHE A 81 9.39 8.77 4.25
CA PHE A 81 8.52 9.63 3.48
C PHE A 81 7.25 9.99 4.25
N VAL A 82 6.54 8.99 4.79
CA VAL A 82 5.30 9.21 5.56
C VAL A 82 5.57 10.11 6.77
N ILE A 83 6.62 9.85 7.54
CA ILE A 83 7.03 10.69 8.68
C ILE A 83 7.29 12.13 8.23
N SER A 84 7.97 12.34 7.10
CA SER A 84 8.27 13.68 6.58
C SER A 84 7.02 14.46 6.14
N LYS A 85 5.94 13.76 5.79
CA LYS A 85 4.68 14.35 5.31
C LYS A 85 3.63 14.51 6.39
N MET A 86 3.79 13.86 7.53
CA MET A 86 2.94 14.07 8.70
C MET A 86 3.19 15.47 9.28
N ASN A 87 2.33 16.42 8.93
CA ASN A 87 2.31 17.73 9.59
C ASN A 87 1.27 17.72 10.72
N PRO A 88 1.69 17.76 12.00
CA PRO A 88 0.79 17.61 13.14
C PRO A 88 -0.23 18.76 13.31
N SER A 89 -0.12 19.88 12.58
CA SER A 89 -0.94 21.06 12.83
C SER A 89 -2.23 21.17 12.00
N GLU A 90 -2.39 20.51 10.84
CA GLU A 90 -3.41 20.99 9.88
C GLU A 90 -4.13 19.97 8.98
N ASP A 91 -3.91 18.64 9.08
CA ASP A 91 -4.47 17.74 8.06
C ASP A 91 -5.14 16.45 8.56
N PRO A 92 -6.43 16.19 8.22
CA PRO A 92 -7.07 14.88 8.38
C PRO A 92 -6.28 13.72 7.73
N ARG A 93 -5.45 14.00 6.72
CA ARG A 93 -4.51 13.02 6.11
C ARG A 93 -3.49 12.47 7.09
N THR A 94 -3.24 13.17 8.20
CA THR A 94 -2.32 12.72 9.24
C THR A 94 -2.77 11.39 9.85
N GLU A 95 -4.06 11.14 9.95
CA GLU A 95 -4.58 9.87 10.52
C GLU A 95 -4.39 8.69 9.55
N ALA A 96 -4.71 8.87 8.26
CA ALA A 96 -4.48 7.84 7.24
C ALA A 96 -2.99 7.52 7.05
N LEU A 97 -2.13 8.55 7.06
CA LEU A 97 -0.68 8.40 7.04
C LEU A 97 -0.18 7.69 8.31
N ARG A 98 -0.73 7.98 9.49
CA ARG A 98 -0.42 7.28 10.75
C ARG A 98 -0.79 5.81 10.66
N SER A 99 -1.96 5.45 10.14
CA SER A 99 -2.34 4.05 9.95
C SER A 99 -1.33 3.30 9.07
N THR A 100 -0.82 3.93 8.01
CA THR A 100 0.26 3.34 7.19
C THR A 100 1.53 3.04 7.99
N LEU A 101 1.89 3.88 8.97
CA LEU A 101 3.06 3.64 9.82
C LEU A 101 2.89 2.41 10.73
N THR A 102 1.67 2.09 11.14
CA THR A 102 1.42 0.93 12.03
C THR A 102 1.79 -0.41 11.38
N ALA A 103 1.84 -0.47 10.05
CA ALA A 103 2.31 -1.65 9.32
C ALA A 103 3.78 -2.02 9.62
N TYR A 104 4.57 -1.04 10.08
CA TYR A 104 5.99 -1.22 10.47
C TYR A 104 6.16 -1.60 11.94
N ASP A 105 5.11 -1.55 12.74
CA ASP A 105 5.19 -1.91 14.16
C ASP A 105 5.22 -3.44 14.31
N GLU A 106 5.75 -3.93 15.44
CA GLU A 106 5.80 -5.38 15.72
C GLU A 106 4.39 -6.00 15.66
N PHE A 107 3.43 -5.30 16.26
CA PHE A 107 2.00 -5.60 16.18
C PHE A 107 1.33 -4.62 15.22
N TRP A 108 0.75 -5.14 14.14
CA TRP A 108 -0.08 -4.34 13.24
C TRP A 108 -1.56 -4.63 13.54
N PRO A 109 -2.33 -3.67 14.08
CA PRO A 109 -3.72 -3.88 14.46
C PRO A 109 -4.59 -4.39 13.33
N ASP A 110 -4.41 -3.85 12.12
CA ASP A 110 -5.22 -4.18 10.95
C ASP A 110 -4.91 -5.59 10.38
N ALA A 111 -3.93 -6.31 10.94
CA ALA A 111 -3.57 -7.64 10.46
C ALA A 111 -4.72 -8.64 10.59
N ASP A 112 -5.61 -8.48 11.59
CA ASP A 112 -6.77 -9.34 11.80
C ASP A 112 -7.86 -9.17 10.72
N LEU A 113 -7.84 -8.06 9.99
CA LEU A 113 -8.74 -7.80 8.86
C LEU A 113 -8.42 -8.68 7.64
N TYR A 114 -7.21 -9.25 7.57
CA TYR A 114 -6.76 -10.05 6.43
C TYR A 114 -6.61 -11.52 6.82
N SER A 115 -7.32 -12.38 6.10
CA SER A 115 -7.21 -13.84 6.23
C SER A 115 -5.76 -14.32 6.05
N TYR A 116 -4.99 -13.60 5.24
CA TYR A 116 -3.56 -13.85 4.99
C TYR A 116 -2.71 -13.88 6.27
N TYR A 117 -3.05 -13.10 7.30
CA TYR A 117 -2.30 -13.09 8.57
C TYR A 117 -2.92 -13.99 9.65
N GLY A 118 -4.16 -14.47 9.47
CA GLY A 118 -4.87 -15.29 10.45
C GLY A 118 -4.43 -16.74 10.58
N VAL A 119 -3.51 -17.22 9.72
CA VAL A 119 -3.08 -18.64 9.65
C VAL A 119 -1.58 -18.82 9.95
N LYS A 120 -0.96 -17.94 10.76
CA LYS A 120 0.45 -18.12 11.18
C LYS A 120 0.61 -18.98 12.42
#